data_AF-A0A356P6W1-F1
#
_entry.id   AF-A0A356P6W1-F1
#
_cell.length_a   1.000
_cell.length_b   1.000
_cell.length_c   1.000
_cell.angle_alpha   90.00
_cell.angle_beta   90.00
_cell.angle_gamma   90.00
#
_symmetry.space_group_name_H-M   'P 1'
#
loop_
_entity.id
_entity.type
_entity.pdbx_description
1 polymer ?
#
loop_
_entity_poly.entity_id
_entity_poly.type
_entity_poly.pdbx_seq_one_letter_code
_entity_poly.pdbx_strand_id
1 'polypeptide(L)'
;MKLELKKGLPIEVLFFAVTTFIFAVLTLFNLENLLLRIMTQASACLLMLFKGMHIISHQKEKLRMGYLFIGVAAFIFVVMINAIIVGYKTGAF
;
A
#
# COMPACT_ATOMS: atom_id res chain seq x y z
N MET A 1 -18.35 -28.64 -15.49
CA MET A 1 -17.40 -27.57 -15.85
C MET A 1 -17.31 -26.63 -14.65
N LYS A 2 -16.22 -26.72 -13.86
CA LYS A 2 -16.00 -25.82 -12.71
C LYS A 2 -15.73 -24.43 -13.27
N LEU A 3 -16.63 -23.49 -12.99
CA LEU A 3 -16.44 -22.07 -13.25
C LEU A 3 -15.24 -21.59 -12.42
N GLU A 4 -14.04 -21.67 -13.00
CA GLU A 4 -12.88 -20.94 -12.51
C GLU A 4 -13.16 -19.47 -12.80
N LEU A 5 -13.78 -18.80 -11.82
CA LEU A 5 -13.97 -17.36 -11.83
C LEU A 5 -12.58 -16.74 -11.94
N LYS A 6 -12.19 -16.35 -13.15
CA LYS A 6 -11.06 -15.44 -13.41
C LYS A 6 -11.44 -14.10 -12.78
N LYS A 7 -11.37 -14.02 -11.45
CA LYS A 7 -11.62 -12.78 -10.71
C LYS A 7 -10.54 -11.80 -11.15
N GLY A 8 -10.96 -10.80 -11.90
CA GLY A 8 -10.12 -9.67 -12.29
C GLY A 8 -9.53 -8.97 -11.07
N LEU A 9 -8.64 -8.01 -11.33
CA LEU A 9 -8.02 -7.22 -10.26
C LEU A 9 -9.13 -6.55 -9.42
N PRO A 10 -9.06 -6.60 -8.08
CA PRO A 10 -10.07 -5.95 -7.22
C PRO A 10 -10.13 -4.46 -7.52
N ILE A 11 -11.33 -3.87 -7.53
CA ILE A 11 -11.51 -2.44 -7.83
C ILE A 11 -10.82 -1.57 -6.78
N GLU A 12 -10.72 -2.06 -5.55
CA GLU A 12 -10.02 -1.42 -4.44
C GLU A 12 -8.52 -1.34 -4.73
N VAL A 13 -7.93 -2.42 -5.27
CA VAL A 13 -6.51 -2.45 -5.68
C VAL A 13 -6.26 -1.45 -6.80
N LEU A 14 -7.19 -1.32 -7.76
CA LEU A 14 -7.06 -0.32 -8.82
C LEU A 14 -7.15 1.11 -8.28
N PHE A 15 -8.14 1.38 -7.40
CA PHE A 15 -8.30 2.67 -6.75
C PHE A 15 -7.02 3.07 -5.99
N PHE A 16 -6.52 2.20 -5.10
CA PHE A 16 -5.31 2.50 -4.35
C PHE A 16 -4.08 2.62 -5.24
N ALA A 17 -4.00 1.90 -6.36
CA ALA A 17 -2.90 2.04 -7.30
C ALA A 17 -2.89 3.45 -7.94
N VAL A 18 -4.05 3.94 -8.38
CA VAL A 18 -4.18 5.30 -8.94
C VAL A 18 -3.87 6.35 -7.88
N THR A 19 -4.45 6.24 -6.68
CA THR A 19 -4.18 7.18 -5.58
C THR A 19 -2.71 7.18 -5.17
N THR A 20 -2.07 6.01 -5.08
CA THR A 20 -0.64 5.89 -4.78
C THR A 20 0.20 6.57 -5.86
N PHE A 21 -0.15 6.38 -7.13
CA PHE A 21 0.56 7.01 -8.24
C PHE A 21 0.45 8.54 -8.19
N ILE A 22 -0.76 9.09 -7.96
CA ILE A 22 -0.98 10.53 -7.82
C ILE A 22 -0.14 11.09 -6.67
N PHE A 23 -0.22 10.48 -5.49
CA PHE A 23 0.54 10.95 -4.33
C PHE A 23 2.05 10.79 -4.51
N ALA A 24 2.51 9.73 -5.18
CA ALA A 24 3.93 9.55 -5.49
C ALA A 24 4.44 10.67 -6.41
N VAL A 25 3.70 11.01 -7.47
CA VAL A 25 4.06 12.13 -8.36
C VAL A 25 4.09 13.44 -7.60
N LEU A 26 3.08 13.73 -6.79
CA LEU A 26 3.05 14.95 -5.98
C LEU A 26 4.22 15.00 -4.98
N THR A 27 4.57 13.86 -4.36
CA THR A 27 5.68 13.75 -3.41
C THR A 27 7.02 14.06 -4.07
N LEU A 28 7.22 13.69 -5.34
CA LEU A 28 8.45 14.02 -6.07
C LEU A 28 8.65 15.53 -6.26
N PHE A 29 7.56 16.29 -6.41
CA PHE A 29 7.62 17.75 -6.51
C PHE A 29 7.69 18.46 -5.16
N ASN A 30 7.33 17.78 -4.07
CA ASN A 30 7.28 18.36 -2.72
C ASN A 30 7.81 17.39 -1.66
N LEU A 31 9.11 17.06 -1.75
CA LEU A 31 9.77 16.05 -0.91
C LEU A 31 9.79 16.41 0.59
N GLU A 32 9.77 17.70 0.91
CA GLU A 32 9.79 18.19 2.30
C GLU A 32 8.42 18.08 2.97
N ASN A 33 7.34 17.91 2.18
CA ASN A 33 6.00 17.80 2.72
C ASN A 33 5.77 16.42 3.35
N LEU A 34 5.93 16.39 4.68
CA LEU A 34 5.78 15.20 5.49
C LEU A 34 4.39 14.56 5.36
N LEU A 35 3.33 15.38 5.31
CA LEU A 35 1.95 14.90 5.17
C LEU A 35 1.76 14.16 3.85
N LEU A 36 2.28 14.70 2.76
CA LEU A 36 2.20 14.08 1.43
C LEU A 36 2.98 12.74 1.37
N ARG A 37 4.13 12.69 2.04
CA ARG A 37 4.92 11.46 2.18
C ARG A 37 4.15 10.39 2.97
N ILE A 38 3.47 10.78 4.06
CA ILE A 38 2.64 9.87 4.85
C ILE A 38 1.45 9.36 4.03
N MET A 39 0.77 10.24 3.28
CA MET A 39 -0.35 9.84 2.43
C MET A 39 0.07 8.85 1.34
N THR A 40 1.25 9.04 0.75
CA THR A 40 1.83 8.09 -0.22
C THR A 40 2.16 6.74 0.41
N GLN A 41 2.74 6.74 1.62
CA GLN A 41 3.04 5.50 2.34
C GLN A 41 1.76 4.77 2.76
N ALA A 42 0.73 5.51 3.20
CA ALA A 42 -0.56 4.96 3.59
C ALA A 42 -1.27 4.27 2.40
N SER A 43 -1.33 4.95 1.25
CA SER A 43 -1.96 4.39 0.05
C SER A 43 -1.19 3.17 -0.49
N ALA A 44 0.15 3.22 -0.51
CA ALA A 44 0.98 2.08 -0.88
C ALA A 44 0.82 0.90 0.09
N CYS A 45 0.72 1.15 1.40
CA CYS A 45 0.48 0.14 2.40
C CYS A 45 -0.85 -0.59 2.16
N LEU A 46 -1.93 0.17 1.97
CA LEU A 46 -3.26 -0.39 1.70
C LEU A 46 -3.29 -1.17 0.38
N LEU A 47 -2.65 -0.65 -0.67
CA LEU A 47 -2.50 -1.34 -1.94
C LEU A 47 -1.86 -2.73 -1.77
N MET A 48 -0.73 -2.80 -1.07
CA MET A 48 -0.02 -4.06 -0.82
C MET A 48 -0.84 -5.00 0.06
N LEU A 49 -1.51 -4.48 1.08
CA LEU A 49 -2.36 -5.27 1.97
C LEU A 49 -3.53 -5.93 1.21
N PHE A 50 -4.31 -5.15 0.46
CA PHE A 50 -5.43 -5.67 -0.32
C PHE A 50 -4.99 -6.63 -1.41
N LYS A 51 -3.88 -6.35 -2.09
CA LYS A 51 -3.30 -7.26 -3.08
C LYS A 51 -2.86 -8.57 -2.45
N GLY A 52 -2.21 -8.51 -1.28
CA GLY A 52 -1.79 -9.68 -0.52
C GLY A 52 -2.98 -10.55 -0.10
N MET A 53 -4.00 -9.94 0.51
CA MET A 53 -5.24 -10.63 0.90
C MET A 53 -5.95 -11.26 -0.31
N HIS A 54 -6.03 -10.53 -1.43
CA HIS A 54 -6.64 -11.06 -2.64
C HIS A 54 -5.92 -12.31 -3.15
N ILE A 55 -4.58 -12.29 -3.17
CA ILE A 55 -3.75 -13.43 -3.60
C ILE A 55 -3.95 -14.62 -2.66
N ILE A 56 -3.92 -14.41 -1.34
CA ILE A 56 -4.12 -15.49 -0.35
C ILE A 56 -5.50 -16.13 -0.52
N SER A 57 -6.54 -15.31 -0.71
CA SER A 57 -7.93 -15.79 -0.79
C SER A 57 -8.26 -16.48 -2.11
N HIS A 58 -7.65 -16.08 -3.23
CA HIS A 58 -8.08 -16.51 -4.56
C HIS A 58 -7.01 -17.22 -5.40
N GLN A 59 -5.73 -17.05 -5.09
CA GLN A 59 -4.61 -17.57 -5.89
C GLN A 59 -3.70 -18.45 -5.03
N LYS A 60 -4.20 -19.64 -4.66
CA LYS A 60 -3.48 -20.58 -3.77
C LYS A 60 -2.07 -20.92 -4.26
N GLU A 61 -1.84 -20.97 -5.56
CA GLU A 61 -0.50 -21.20 -6.15
C GLU A 61 0.51 -20.09 -5.82
N LYS A 62 0.02 -18.86 -5.55
CA LYS A 62 0.82 -17.68 -5.27
C LYS A 62 0.76 -17.26 -3.79
N LEU A 63 0.38 -18.16 -2.89
CA LEU A 63 0.29 -17.92 -1.45
C LEU A 63 1.53 -17.24 -0.86
N ARG A 64 2.74 -17.69 -1.25
CA ARG A 64 4.01 -17.07 -0.82
C ARG A 64 4.10 -15.59 -1.19
N MET A 65 3.69 -15.22 -2.41
CA MET A 65 3.66 -13.82 -2.84
C MET A 65 2.61 -13.03 -2.05
N GLY A 66 1.46 -13.64 -1.75
CA GLY A 66 0.44 -13.02 -0.91
C GLY A 66 0.96 -12.63 0.47
N TYR A 67 1.67 -13.54 1.16
CA TYR A 67 2.30 -13.26 2.44
C TYR A 67 3.43 -12.23 2.33
N LEU A 68 4.22 -12.25 1.25
CA LEU A 68 5.23 -11.21 1.01
C LEU A 68 4.59 -9.82 0.89
N PHE A 69 3.49 -9.69 0.16
CA PHE A 69 2.78 -8.42 0.05
C PHE A 69 2.24 -7.93 1.40
N ILE A 70 1.73 -8.83 2.25
CA ILE A 70 1.31 -8.48 3.62
C ILE A 70 2.52 -8.07 4.46
N GLY A 71 3.64 -8.77 4.37
CA GLY A 71 4.88 -8.42 5.08
C GLY A 71 5.41 -7.03 4.68
N VAL A 72 5.41 -6.72 3.38
CA VAL A 72 5.78 -5.40 2.85
C VAL A 72 4.81 -4.32 3.36
N ALA A 73 3.50 -4.60 3.38
CA ALA A 73 2.51 -3.67 3.93
C ALA A 73 2.78 -3.37 5.42
N ALA A 74 3.03 -4.41 6.23
CA ALA A 74 3.36 -4.25 7.64
C ALA A 74 4.64 -3.43 7.85
N PHE A 75 5.67 -3.67 7.04
CA PHE A 75 6.91 -2.88 7.10
C PHE A 75 6.66 -1.40 6.75
N ILE A 76 5.93 -1.11 5.67
CA ILE A 76 5.58 0.27 5.29
C ILE A 76 4.80 0.95 6.42
N PHE A 77 3.87 0.24 7.04
CA PHE A 77 3.09 0.76 8.16
C PHE A 77 3.99 1.16 9.34
N VAL A 78 4.96 0.33 9.73
CA VAL A 78 5.92 0.66 10.80
C VAL A 78 6.76 1.89 10.45
N VAL A 79 7.26 1.97 9.22
CA VAL A 79 8.03 3.13 8.76
C VAL A 79 7.18 4.41 8.79
N MET A 80 5.91 4.32 8.40
CA MET A 80 4.97 5.44 8.42
C MET A 80 4.71 5.93 9.86
N ILE A 81 4.48 5.01 10.80
CA ILE A 81 4.32 5.37 12.22
C ILE A 81 5.58 6.05 12.76
N ASN A 82 6.77 5.54 12.43
CA ASN A 82 8.01 6.18 12.83
C ASN A 82 8.15 7.60 12.23
N ALA A 83 7.78 7.79 10.95
CA ALA A 83 7.80 9.10 10.31
C ALA A 83 6.84 10.10 11.00
N ILE A 84 5.65 9.64 11.41
CA ILE A 84 4.71 10.45 12.19
C ILE A 84 5.31 10.83 13.55
N ILE A 85 5.87 9.87 14.29
CA ILE A 85 6.47 10.15 15.61
C ILE A 85 7.61 11.16 15.49
N VAL A 86 8.50 10.99 14.50
CA VAL A 86 9.61 11.92 14.26
C VAL A 86 9.10 13.30 13.88
N GLY A 87 8.11 13.39 12.99
CA GLY A 87 7.54 14.68 12.60
C GLY A 87 6.96 15.47 13.77
N TYR A 88 6.27 14.78 14.70
CA TYR A 88 5.76 15.44 15.91
C TYR A 88 6.89 15.93 16.80
N LYS A 89 7.98 15.16 16.93
CA LYS A 89 9.14 15.54 17.74
C LYS A 89 9.90 16.73 17.16
N THR A 90 9.98 16.84 15.84
CA THR A 90 10.74 17.91 15.17
C THR A 90 9.90 19.15 14.88
N GLY A 91 8.60 19.18 15.21
CA GLY A 91 7.70 20.28 14.89
C GLY A 91 7.47 20.45 13.38
N ALA A 92 7.56 19.35 12.62
CA ALA A 92 7.35 19.35 11.16
C ALA A 92 5.86 19.15 10.78
N PHE A 93 4.97 19.13 11.76
CA PHE A 93 3.51 19.12 11.63
C PHE A 93 2.91 20.41 12.14
#